data_AF-A0A8S9WA59-F1
#
_entry.id   AF-A0A8S9WA59-F1
#
_cell.length_a   1.000
_cell.length_b   1.000
_cell.length_c   1.000
_cell.angle_alpha   90.00
_cell.angle_beta   90.00
_cell.angle_gamma   90.00
#
_symmetry.space_group_name_H-M   'P 1'
#
loop_
_entity.id
_entity.type
_entity.pdbx_description
1 polymer ?
#
loop_
_entity_poly.entity_id
_entity_poly.type
_entity_poly.pdbx_seq_one_letter_code
_entity_poly.pdbx_strand_id
1 'polypeptide(L)'
;MKERTKPIGIGITAILAVLLLTGSMFVSSVMAQPAQEVSDQQLEKQLQEITNEVQDALKEIENPNGVEPKLTVGEMGAAVCDGLNAALGILKWYVTDPMIDDAQDVLKDAADDFRNNNISSGMEKLGDALSMIWDILWEYGPQLPGWLFDQLVDLLNQAQDFIDQYS
;
A
#
# COMPACT_ATOMS: atom_id res chain seq x y z
N MET A 1 1.75 -46.61 19.08
CA MET A 1 2.22 -45.27 19.47
C MET A 1 1.65 -44.27 18.48
N LYS A 2 1.07 -43.18 19.00
CA LYS A 2 0.11 -42.30 18.33
C LYS A 2 0.65 -40.89 18.40
N GLU A 3 1.13 -40.33 17.29
CA GLU A 3 1.41 -38.89 17.14
C GLU A 3 0.96 -38.48 15.72
N ARG A 4 -0.26 -37.98 15.59
CA ARG A 4 -0.67 -36.56 15.67
C ARG A 4 -0.23 -35.78 14.42
N THR A 5 -1.07 -35.91 13.39
CA THR A 5 -1.30 -34.89 12.36
C THR A 5 -1.46 -33.52 13.01
N LYS A 6 -0.53 -32.60 12.76
CA LYS A 6 -0.72 -31.18 13.08
C LYS A 6 -1.64 -30.57 12.01
N PRO A 7 -2.67 -29.80 12.41
CA PRO A 7 -3.53 -29.10 11.48
C PRO A 7 -2.72 -28.04 10.73
N ILE A 8 -2.87 -28.02 9.41
CA ILE A 8 -2.48 -26.90 8.56
C ILE A 8 -3.29 -25.71 9.08
N GLY A 9 -2.59 -24.78 9.74
CA GLY A 9 -3.17 -23.56 10.26
C GLY A 9 -3.68 -22.71 9.10
N ILE A 10 -4.99 -22.79 8.91
CA ILE A 10 -5.81 -21.83 8.18
C ILE A 10 -5.53 -20.46 8.82
N GLY A 11 -4.72 -19.61 8.18
CA GLY A 11 -4.22 -18.41 8.87
C GLY A 11 -3.81 -17.22 8.03
N ILE A 12 -3.76 -17.30 6.69
CA ILE A 12 -3.36 -16.16 5.85
C ILE A 12 -4.18 -16.11 4.54
N THR A 13 -5.48 -16.43 4.63
CA THR A 13 -6.41 -16.23 3.51
C THR A 13 -7.55 -15.28 3.88
N ALA A 14 -7.51 -14.69 5.08
CA ALA A 14 -8.59 -13.86 5.61
C ALA A 14 -8.32 -12.35 5.60
N ILE A 15 -7.08 -11.89 5.45
CA ILE A 15 -6.79 -10.45 5.58
C ILE A 15 -7.05 -9.69 4.28
N LEU A 16 -6.86 -10.32 3.11
CA LEU A 16 -7.21 -9.68 1.82
C LEU A 16 -8.72 -9.70 1.48
N ALA A 17 -9.54 -10.42 2.24
CA ALA A 17 -10.98 -10.55 1.95
C ALA A 17 -11.85 -9.45 2.59
N VAL A 18 -11.32 -8.67 3.54
CA VAL A 18 -12.12 -7.67 4.26
C VAL A 18 -12.38 -6.42 3.41
N LEU A 19 -11.57 -6.15 2.38
CA LEU A 19 -11.77 -5.00 1.49
C LEU A 19 -12.80 -5.23 0.35
N LEU A 20 -13.29 -6.46 0.16
CA LEU A 20 -14.23 -6.78 -0.93
C LEU A 20 -15.70 -6.99 -0.49
N LEU A 21 -16.02 -6.88 0.80
CA LEU A 21 -17.33 -7.29 1.37
C LEU A 21 -18.26 -6.16 1.84
N THR A 22 -18.10 -4.93 1.35
CA THR A 22 -19.13 -3.88 1.53
C THR A 22 -20.05 -3.69 0.32
N GLY A 23 -19.83 -4.44 -0.75
CA GLY A 23 -20.73 -4.48 -1.90
C GLY A 23 -21.93 -5.40 -1.64
N SER A 24 -23.13 -4.83 -1.68
CA SER A 24 -24.44 -5.49 -1.84
C SER A 24 -25.21 -5.96 -0.59
N MET A 25 -25.70 -5.01 0.21
CA MET A 25 -27.08 -5.07 0.75
C MET A 25 -27.65 -3.65 0.99
N PHE A 26 -28.17 -3.00 -0.05
CA PHE A 26 -29.24 -2.00 0.12
C PHE A 26 -30.22 -2.13 -1.04
N VAL A 27 -31.21 -3.02 -0.87
CA VAL A 27 -32.44 -2.93 -1.67
C VAL A 27 -33.36 -1.95 -0.96
N SER A 28 -33.51 -0.79 -1.61
CA SER A 28 -34.62 0.16 -1.57
C SER A 28 -35.34 0.36 -0.23
N SER A 29 -35.00 1.44 0.47
CA SER A 29 -36.03 2.28 1.07
C SER A 29 -35.50 3.68 1.36
N VAL A 30 -36.25 4.67 0.88
CA VAL A 30 -36.21 6.09 1.25
C VAL A 30 -35.16 6.93 0.53
N MET A 31 -35.68 7.94 -0.17
CA MET A 31 -34.94 9.00 -0.84
C MET A 31 -34.09 9.81 0.16
N ALA A 32 -33.00 10.40 -0.36
CA ALA A 32 -32.13 11.39 0.29
C ALA A 32 -31.01 10.83 1.19
N GLN A 33 -29.92 10.37 0.58
CA GLN A 33 -28.58 10.68 1.08
C GLN A 33 -27.88 11.47 -0.02
N PRO A 34 -27.27 12.65 0.28
CA PRO A 34 -26.31 13.19 -0.67
C PRO A 34 -25.21 12.13 -0.84
N ALA A 35 -24.65 12.01 -2.05
CA ALA A 35 -23.41 11.27 -2.24
C ALA A 35 -22.48 11.65 -1.10
N GLN A 36 -22.11 10.68 -0.28
CA GLN A 36 -21.44 10.92 0.98
C GLN A 36 -20.07 11.50 0.63
N GLU A 37 -19.91 12.82 0.73
CA GLU A 37 -18.61 13.49 0.61
C GLU A 37 -17.69 12.83 1.65
N VAL A 38 -16.69 12.08 1.17
CA VAL A 38 -15.67 11.54 2.06
C VAL A 38 -14.90 12.75 2.60
N SER A 39 -14.87 12.92 3.91
CA SER A 39 -14.23 14.09 4.49
C SER A 39 -12.71 13.94 4.52
N ASP A 40 -12.00 15.08 4.49
CA ASP A 40 -10.53 15.12 4.63
C ASP A 40 -10.06 14.35 5.86
N GLN A 41 -10.79 14.42 6.99
CA GLN A 41 -10.47 13.67 8.21
C GLN A 41 -10.56 12.15 8.02
N GLN A 42 -11.50 11.68 7.20
CA GLN A 42 -11.62 10.25 6.90
C GLN A 42 -10.50 9.79 5.97
N LEU A 43 -10.10 10.62 5.00
CA LEU A 43 -8.99 10.33 4.11
C LEU A 43 -7.64 10.35 4.86
N GLU A 44 -7.42 11.33 5.73
CA GLU A 44 -6.23 11.44 6.57
C GLU A 44 -6.08 10.20 7.48
N LYS A 45 -7.17 9.76 8.11
CA LYS A 45 -7.14 8.54 8.94
C LYS A 45 -6.79 7.29 8.12
N GLN A 46 -7.34 7.16 6.91
CA GLN A 46 -7.03 6.04 6.02
C GLN A 46 -5.57 6.06 5.58
N LEU A 47 -5.04 7.23 5.21
CA LEU A 47 -3.63 7.36 4.82
C LEU A 47 -2.68 7.05 5.99
N GLN A 48 -3.06 7.45 7.20
CA GLN A 48 -2.27 7.14 8.39
C GLN A 48 -2.28 5.64 8.69
N GLU A 49 -3.42 4.96 8.51
CA GLU A 49 -3.51 3.50 8.65
C GLU A 49 -2.61 2.79 7.62
N ILE A 50 -2.68 3.20 6.35
CA ILE A 50 -1.79 2.70 5.27
C ILE A 50 -0.32 2.91 5.64
N THR A 51 0.04 4.10 6.10
CA THR A 51 1.42 4.44 6.48
C THR A 51 1.90 3.57 7.63
N ASN A 52 1.07 3.35 8.64
CA ASN A 52 1.42 2.48 9.77
C ASN A 52 1.58 1.02 9.34
N GLU A 53 0.75 0.52 8.41
CA GLU A 53 0.85 -0.84 7.89
C GLU A 53 2.15 -1.05 7.09
N VAL A 54 2.54 -0.09 6.24
CA VAL A 54 3.81 -0.11 5.53
C VAL A 54 4.98 -0.06 6.52
N GLN A 55 4.93 0.83 7.51
CA GLN A 55 5.95 0.90 8.56
C GLN A 55 6.06 -0.40 9.34
N ASP A 56 4.94 -1.03 9.69
CA ASP A 56 4.93 -2.30 10.41
C ASP A 56 5.49 -3.45 9.58
N ALA A 57 5.27 -3.44 8.26
CA ALA A 57 5.89 -4.39 7.33
C ALA A 57 7.41 -4.18 7.25
N LEU A 58 7.87 -2.93 7.34
CA LEU A 58 9.29 -2.56 7.24
C LEU A 58 10.04 -2.55 8.59
N LYS A 59 9.35 -2.69 9.73
CA LYS A 59 9.92 -2.61 11.10
C LYS A 59 11.01 -3.64 11.45
N GLU A 60 11.38 -4.51 10.51
CA GLU A 60 12.46 -5.49 10.68
C GLU A 60 13.79 -5.08 10.07
N ILE A 61 13.81 -3.96 9.33
CA ILE A 61 15.01 -3.28 8.88
C ILE A 61 15.92 -2.90 10.07
N GLU A 62 15.35 -2.70 11.26
CA GLU A 62 16.06 -2.20 12.45
C GLU A 62 16.42 -3.24 13.52
N ASN A 63 16.29 -4.56 13.30
CA ASN A 63 16.57 -5.54 14.36
C ASN A 63 17.94 -6.26 14.22
N PRO A 64 19.03 -5.73 14.80
CA PRO A 64 20.38 -6.31 14.72
C PRO A 64 20.55 -7.60 15.54
N ASN A 65 19.50 -8.09 16.22
CA ASN A 65 19.60 -9.19 17.20
C ASN A 65 19.37 -10.60 16.62
N GLY A 66 19.30 -10.76 15.29
CA GLY A 66 19.28 -12.08 14.65
C GLY A 66 18.01 -12.89 14.86
N VAL A 67 16.88 -12.22 15.13
CA VAL A 67 15.55 -12.84 14.97
C VAL A 67 15.28 -12.88 13.47
N GLU A 68 14.91 -14.04 12.92
CA GLU A 68 14.49 -14.16 11.52
C GLU A 68 13.49 -13.05 11.18
N PRO A 69 13.63 -12.38 10.02
CA PRO A 69 12.59 -11.50 9.52
C PRO A 69 11.26 -12.25 9.51
N LYS A 70 10.22 -11.74 10.19
CA LYS A 70 8.83 -12.16 10.04
C LYS A 70 8.37 -12.10 8.59
N LEU A 71 8.94 -11.22 7.76
CA LEU A 71 8.61 -11.09 6.34
C LEU A 71 9.84 -11.24 5.45
N THR A 72 9.68 -11.96 4.34
CA THR A 72 10.66 -12.01 3.25
C THR A 72 10.72 -10.67 2.51
N VAL A 73 11.81 -10.43 1.76
CA VAL A 73 11.93 -9.25 0.89
C VAL A 73 10.77 -9.15 -0.11
N GLY A 74 10.28 -10.29 -0.61
CA GLY A 74 9.08 -10.34 -1.46
C GLY A 74 7.82 -9.88 -0.72
N GLU A 75 7.60 -10.34 0.51
CA GLU A 75 6.43 -9.91 1.29
C GLU A 75 6.50 -8.43 1.68
N MET A 76 7.68 -7.93 2.07
CA MET A 76 7.89 -6.51 2.36
C MET A 76 7.68 -5.64 1.12
N GLY A 77 8.27 -6.01 -0.02
CA GLY A 77 8.14 -5.27 -1.27
C GLY A 77 6.71 -5.22 -1.79
N ALA A 78 5.96 -6.32 -1.68
CA ALA A 78 4.54 -6.34 -2.03
C ALA A 78 3.71 -5.41 -1.13
N ALA A 79 3.98 -5.39 0.18
CA ALA A 79 3.29 -4.52 1.12
C ALA A 79 3.56 -3.02 0.84
N VAL A 80 4.80 -2.66 0.51
CA VAL A 80 5.16 -1.29 0.09
C VAL A 80 4.38 -0.89 -1.17
N CYS A 81 4.33 -1.77 -2.17
CA CYS A 81 3.61 -1.51 -3.42
C CYS A 81 2.10 -1.33 -3.18
N ASP A 82 1.49 -2.21 -2.37
CA ASP A 82 0.07 -2.15 -2.02
C ASP A 82 -0.27 -0.86 -1.26
N GLY A 83 0.58 -0.47 -0.31
CA GLY A 83 0.41 0.75 0.47
C GLY A 83 0.48 2.00 -0.40
N LEU A 84 1.48 2.10 -1.28
CA LEU A 84 1.60 3.20 -2.24
C LEU A 84 0.40 3.25 -3.21
N ASN A 85 -0.03 2.09 -3.72
CA ASN A 85 -1.18 2.02 -4.63
C ASN A 85 -2.47 2.51 -3.93
N ALA A 86 -2.66 2.18 -2.65
CA ALA A 86 -3.78 2.68 -1.85
C ALA A 86 -3.67 4.19 -1.58
N ALA A 87 -2.48 4.68 -1.26
CA ALA A 87 -2.22 6.11 -1.05
C ALA A 87 -2.48 6.94 -2.33
N LEU A 88 -2.12 6.42 -3.51
CA LEU A 88 -2.50 7.03 -4.79
C LEU A 88 -4.02 7.05 -5.01
N GLY A 89 -4.75 6.05 -4.50
CA GLY A 89 -6.22 6.08 -4.48
C GLY A 89 -6.79 7.26 -3.69
N ILE A 90 -6.11 7.68 -2.61
CA ILE A 90 -6.46 8.88 -1.83
C ILE A 90 -6.09 10.15 -2.61
N LEU A 91 -4.91 10.17 -3.25
CA LEU A 91 -4.47 11.31 -4.06
C LEU A 91 -5.45 11.68 -5.19
N LYS A 92 -6.14 10.70 -5.77
CA LYS A 92 -7.15 10.89 -6.84
C LYS A 92 -8.35 11.75 -6.42
N TRP A 93 -8.57 11.97 -5.13
CA TRP A 93 -9.58 12.92 -4.65
C TRP A 93 -9.17 14.38 -4.84
N TYR A 94 -7.88 14.65 -5.04
CA TYR A 94 -7.31 16.00 -5.18
C TYR A 94 -6.72 16.25 -6.56
N VAL A 95 -6.17 15.21 -7.20
CA VAL A 95 -5.47 15.32 -8.48
C VAL A 95 -6.11 14.39 -9.50
N THR A 96 -6.44 14.93 -10.67
CA THR A 96 -6.90 14.16 -11.83
C THR A 96 -5.80 14.18 -12.89
N ASP A 97 -4.77 13.37 -12.68
CA ASP A 97 -3.66 13.17 -13.62
C ASP A 97 -3.62 11.69 -14.05
N PRO A 98 -3.61 11.37 -15.36
CA PRO A 98 -3.52 10.00 -15.86
C PRO A 98 -2.24 9.28 -15.40
N MET A 99 -1.16 9.99 -15.09
CA MET A 99 0.08 9.42 -14.56
C MET A 99 -0.14 8.73 -13.21
N ILE A 100 -1.20 9.09 -12.47
CA ILE A 100 -1.58 8.36 -11.24
C ILE A 100 -2.04 6.93 -11.60
N ASP A 101 -2.83 6.76 -12.66
CA ASP A 101 -3.28 5.44 -13.11
C ASP A 101 -2.09 4.60 -13.60
N ASP A 102 -1.19 5.21 -14.37
CA ASP A 102 0.03 4.55 -14.84
C ASP A 102 0.91 4.08 -13.67
N ALA A 103 1.13 4.95 -12.67
CA ALA A 103 1.88 4.59 -11.46
C ALA A 103 1.18 3.46 -10.66
N GLN A 104 -0.16 3.49 -10.54
CA GLN A 104 -0.92 2.42 -9.89
C GLN A 104 -0.78 1.08 -10.62
N ASP A 105 -0.73 1.07 -11.95
CA ASP A 105 -0.56 -0.16 -12.72
C ASP A 105 0.86 -0.72 -12.59
N VAL A 106 1.88 0.13 -12.63
CA VAL A 106 3.28 -0.30 -12.39
C VAL A 106 3.46 -0.85 -10.97
N LEU A 107 2.84 -0.25 -9.95
CA LEU A 107 2.86 -0.75 -8.57
C LEU A 107 2.20 -2.12 -8.43
N LYS A 108 1.10 -2.39 -9.14
CA LYS A 108 0.45 -3.71 -9.14
C LYS A 108 1.36 -4.76 -9.74
N ASP A 109 1.99 -4.45 -10.88
CA ASP A 109 2.96 -5.34 -11.53
C ASP A 109 4.18 -5.62 -10.64
N ALA A 110 4.71 -4.58 -9.97
CA ALA A 110 5.79 -4.72 -9.00
C ALA A 110 5.39 -5.63 -7.82
N ALA A 111 4.20 -5.42 -7.26
CA ALA A 111 3.69 -6.23 -6.16
C ALA A 111 3.55 -7.70 -6.55
N ASP A 112 3.07 -7.97 -7.77
CA ASP A 112 2.94 -9.34 -8.28
C ASP A 112 4.31 -10.00 -8.50
N ASP A 113 5.30 -9.27 -9.00
CA ASP A 113 6.67 -9.77 -9.08
C ASP A 113 7.25 -10.12 -7.70
N PHE A 114 7.07 -9.24 -6.72
CA PHE A 114 7.50 -9.50 -5.35
C PHE A 114 6.83 -10.75 -4.75
N ARG A 115 5.50 -10.89 -4.91
CA ARG A 115 4.75 -12.09 -4.47
C ARG A 115 5.20 -13.37 -5.16
N ASN A 116 5.64 -13.27 -6.41
CA ASN A 116 6.18 -14.38 -7.19
C ASN A 116 7.71 -14.57 -7.00
N ASN A 117 8.30 -13.89 -6.01
CA ASN A 117 9.72 -13.96 -5.67
C ASN A 117 10.67 -13.52 -6.81
N ASN A 118 10.18 -12.69 -7.74
CA ASN A 118 10.95 -12.03 -8.78
C ASN A 118 11.47 -10.67 -8.27
N ILE A 119 12.31 -10.73 -7.23
CA ILE A 119 12.70 -9.55 -6.42
C ILE A 119 13.33 -8.44 -7.27
N SER A 120 14.28 -8.77 -8.16
CA SER A 120 14.95 -7.76 -8.98
C SER A 120 13.99 -7.02 -9.91
N SER A 121 13.02 -7.71 -10.51
CA SER A 121 12.03 -7.04 -11.36
C SER A 121 11.01 -6.24 -10.55
N GLY A 122 10.64 -6.73 -9.36
CA GLY A 122 9.83 -5.96 -8.42
C GLY A 122 10.50 -4.65 -8.00
N MET A 123 11.80 -4.68 -7.69
CA MET A 123 12.59 -3.49 -7.32
C MET A 123 12.69 -2.48 -8.47
N GLU A 124 12.98 -2.94 -9.68
CA GLU A 124 13.04 -2.09 -10.88
C GLU A 124 11.72 -1.36 -11.10
N LYS A 125 10.60 -2.09 -11.09
CA LYS A 125 9.25 -1.50 -11.27
C LYS A 125 8.85 -0.61 -10.11
N LEU A 126 9.18 -0.97 -8.87
CA LEU A 126 8.93 -0.09 -7.72
C LEU A 126 9.68 1.23 -7.89
N GLY A 127 10.96 1.20 -8.30
CA GLY A 127 11.73 2.40 -8.61
C GLY A 127 11.11 3.27 -9.71
N ASP A 128 10.65 2.64 -10.80
CA ASP A 128 9.94 3.35 -11.88
C ASP A 128 8.66 4.03 -11.36
N ALA A 129 7.86 3.32 -10.56
CA ALA A 129 6.67 3.87 -9.95
C ALA A 129 6.98 5.04 -9.00
N LEU A 130 8.00 4.91 -8.14
CA LEU A 130 8.42 6.00 -7.25
C LEU A 130 8.80 7.26 -8.04
N SER A 131 9.53 7.10 -9.15
CA SER A 131 9.87 8.23 -10.02
C SER A 131 8.62 8.94 -10.54
N MET A 132 7.62 8.19 -11.03
CA MET A 132 6.36 8.77 -11.49
C MET A 132 5.62 9.49 -10.37
N ILE A 133 5.58 8.93 -9.16
CA ILE A 133 4.88 9.55 -8.03
C ILE A 133 5.58 10.82 -7.58
N TRP A 134 6.91 10.86 -7.58
CA TRP A 134 7.67 12.08 -7.31
C TRP A 134 7.39 13.17 -8.34
N ASP A 135 7.28 12.82 -9.62
CA ASP A 135 6.91 13.76 -10.68
C ASP A 135 5.49 14.33 -10.45
N ILE A 136 4.53 13.50 -10.03
CA ILE A 136 3.17 13.97 -9.65
C ILE A 136 3.26 14.93 -8.46
N LEU A 137 4.01 14.58 -7.40
CA LEU A 137 4.14 15.43 -6.22
C LEU A 137 4.85 16.75 -6.51
N TRP A 138 5.81 16.76 -7.43
CA TRP A 138 6.48 17.97 -7.85
C TRP A 138 5.52 18.95 -8.55
N GLU A 139 4.67 18.45 -9.43
CA GLU A 139 3.72 19.27 -10.20
C GLU A 139 2.54 19.74 -9.33
N TYR A 140 1.97 18.84 -8.52
CA TYR A 140 0.72 19.10 -7.80
C TYR A 140 0.89 19.39 -6.32
N GLY A 141 2.08 19.18 -5.75
CA GLY A 141 2.37 19.34 -4.33
C GLY A 141 1.86 20.66 -3.70
N PRO A 142 2.03 21.83 -4.35
CA PRO A 142 1.51 23.10 -3.81
C PRO A 142 -0.01 23.18 -3.66
N GLN A 143 -0.76 22.28 -4.31
CA GLN A 143 -2.22 22.24 -4.32
C GLN A 143 -2.79 21.22 -3.31
N LEU A 144 -1.95 20.33 -2.79
CA LEU A 144 -2.36 19.29 -1.87
C LEU A 144 -2.50 19.83 -0.44
N PRO A 145 -3.42 19.26 0.37
CA PRO A 145 -3.39 19.46 1.80
C PRO A 145 -2.04 19.03 2.38
N GLY A 146 -1.50 19.80 3.34
CA GLY A 146 -0.18 19.52 3.94
C GLY A 146 -0.08 18.10 4.53
N TRP A 147 -1.14 17.63 5.19
CA TRP A 147 -1.17 16.27 5.75
C TRP A 147 -1.03 15.17 4.69
N LEU A 148 -1.57 15.39 3.48
CA LEU A 148 -1.51 14.44 2.38
C LEU A 148 -0.13 14.46 1.74
N PHE A 149 0.41 15.65 1.51
CA PHE A 149 1.76 15.83 0.96
C PHE A 149 2.81 15.20 1.88
N ASP A 150 2.78 15.53 3.18
CA ASP A 150 3.77 15.05 4.15
C ASP A 150 3.74 13.53 4.28
N GLN A 151 2.54 12.92 4.40
CA GLN A 151 2.42 11.47 4.51
C GLN A 151 2.80 10.72 3.22
N LEU A 152 2.50 11.28 2.03
CA LEU A 152 2.97 10.70 0.77
C LEU A 152 4.49 10.76 0.66
N VAL A 153 5.10 11.90 1.02
CA VAL A 153 6.57 12.04 1.07
C VAL A 153 7.18 11.02 2.04
N ASP A 154 6.62 10.85 3.23
CA ASP A 154 7.10 9.86 4.20
C ASP A 154 7.00 8.43 3.68
N LEU A 155 5.91 8.07 2.98
CA LEU A 155 5.75 6.77 2.34
C LEU A 155 6.76 6.54 1.21
N LEU A 156 6.98 7.55 0.36
CA LEU A 156 7.94 7.47 -0.73
C LEU A 156 9.38 7.34 -0.23
N ASN A 157 9.74 8.06 0.82
CA ASN A 157 11.06 7.94 1.44
C ASN A 157 11.26 6.55 2.05
N GLN A 158 10.27 5.99 2.74
CA GLN A 158 10.35 4.61 3.25
C GLN A 158 10.49 3.57 2.13
N ALA A 159 9.79 3.76 1.02
CA ALA A 159 9.92 2.90 -0.14
C ALA A 159 11.31 3.02 -0.80
N GLN A 160 11.87 4.23 -0.87
CA GLN A 160 13.23 4.45 -1.36
C GLN A 160 14.27 3.78 -0.44
N ASP A 161 14.12 3.93 0.89
CA ASP A 161 15.00 3.28 1.86
C ASP A 161 14.95 1.74 1.71
N PHE A 162 13.76 1.19 1.45
CA PHE A 162 13.59 -0.23 1.15
C PHE A 162 14.32 -0.66 -0.13
N ILE A 163 14.22 0.11 -1.22
CA ILE A 163 15.00 -0.17 -2.45
C ILE A 163 16.49 -0.13 -2.14
N ASP A 164 16.98 0.95 -1.53
CA ASP A 164 18.41 1.18 -1.27
C ASP A 164 19.03 0.07 -0.40
N GLN A 165 18.22 -0.53 0.49
CA GLN A 165 18.68 -1.61 1.36
C GLN A 165 18.75 -2.98 0.66
N TYR A 166 17.87 -3.26 -0.30
CA TYR A 166 17.63 -4.60 -0.83
C TYR A 166 17.86 -4.76 -2.34
N SER A 167 18.16 -3.68 -3.08
CA SER A 167 18.51 -3.70 -4.51
C SER A 167 19.97 -4.05 -4.80
#